data_AF-A0A2P9AWN0-F1
#
_entry.id   AF-A0A2P9AWN0-F1
#
_cell.length_a   1.000
_cell.length_b   1.000
_cell.length_c   1.000
_cell.angle_alpha   90.00
_cell.angle_beta   90.00
_cell.angle_gamma   90.00
#
_symmetry.space_group_name_H-M   'P 1'
#
loop_
_entity.id
_entity.type
_entity.pdbx_description
1 polymer ?
#
loop_
_entity_poly.entity_id
_entity_poly.type
_entity_poly.pdbx_seq_one_letter_code
_entity_poly.pdbx_strand_id
1 'polypeptide(L)'
;MSKTSIVIAVPRAPVGSFNGAFAATPAHELGAVVIKELLSRAGVEPAEVDEVILGQVLTAAQGQNPARQASINAGLPKETTAWGLNQVCGSGLRAIALGMQQIATGDAKVIVAGWQESMSLAPHAQHLRAGVKMGDYKMIDIMIRDGLWDAFNGYHMGNTAENVARQFQITRDDQDQLALASQNKAEAAQKAGKFKDEIVAFTVKGKKGDTIVDQDEYIRHGATIEAMTKLRPAFDKDGTVTAANASGINDGAAAVLLMTEAEAAKRGITPLARIVSWATAGVDPQIMGHRAYSRLAQGAGQGRLVGWRSRPGRGQRSLRRSGLRRQQGHGLGPVHRQCQWRRHRHRPSDRRLRCPHLQHAGLRDAPQKCQEGPRHAVHRRRHGRRHVRGSDELSQQRTGSSEWRRVASARRDIKGGNRFALKG
;
A
#
# COMPACT_ATOMS: atom_id res chain seq x y z
N MET A 1 -30.01 -2.87 -9.01
CA MET A 1 -28.53 -2.84 -9.16
C MET A 1 -28.08 -4.24 -9.48
N SER A 2 -27.43 -4.41 -10.63
CA SER A 2 -26.86 -5.69 -11.07
C SER A 2 -25.90 -6.25 -10.00
N LYS A 3 -25.87 -7.57 -9.81
CA LYS A 3 -24.98 -8.25 -8.86
C LYS A 3 -23.55 -8.18 -9.43
N THR A 4 -22.87 -7.06 -9.21
CA THR A 4 -21.51 -6.81 -9.71
C THR A 4 -20.53 -7.66 -8.93
N SER A 5 -20.20 -8.83 -9.45
CA SER A 5 -19.33 -9.76 -8.76
C SER A 5 -18.70 -10.68 -9.76
N ILE A 6 -17.37 -10.78 -9.74
CA ILE A 6 -16.56 -11.99 -9.89
C ILE A 6 -15.06 -11.66 -9.79
N VAL A 7 -14.33 -12.52 -9.09
CA VAL A 7 -12.87 -12.67 -9.12
C VAL A 7 -12.58 -14.09 -9.61
N ILE A 8 -11.79 -14.25 -10.68
CA ILE A 8 -11.58 -15.55 -11.37
C ILE A 8 -10.26 -16.20 -11.00
N ALA A 9 -9.20 -15.41 -10.87
CA ALA A 9 -7.89 -15.85 -10.48
C ALA A 9 -7.18 -14.70 -9.77
N VAL A 10 -6.33 -15.05 -8.81
CA VAL A 10 -5.56 -14.09 -8.00
C VAL A 10 -4.08 -14.50 -8.05
N PRO A 11 -3.41 -14.44 -9.22
CA PRO A 11 -1.98 -14.63 -9.27
C PRO A 11 -1.27 -13.45 -8.57
N ARG A 12 -0.13 -13.77 -7.99
CA ARG A 12 0.85 -12.82 -7.48
C ARG A 12 2.26 -13.29 -7.79
N ALA A 13 3.17 -12.36 -7.91
CA ALA A 13 4.59 -12.67 -7.83
C ALA A 13 4.93 -13.17 -6.41
N PRO A 14 6.04 -13.90 -6.23
CA PRO A 14 6.64 -14.05 -4.93
C PRO A 14 6.90 -12.66 -4.31
N VAL A 15 6.93 -12.59 -2.99
CA VAL A 15 7.33 -11.39 -2.28
C VAL A 15 8.83 -11.44 -2.04
N GLY A 16 9.55 -10.55 -2.73
CA GLY A 16 11.00 -10.40 -2.58
C GLY A 16 11.35 -9.59 -1.33
N SER A 17 12.50 -9.89 -0.73
CA SER A 17 13.07 -9.08 0.34
C SER A 17 13.70 -7.81 -0.22
N PHE A 18 13.83 -6.76 0.60
CA PHE A 18 14.54 -5.53 0.21
C PHE A 18 15.96 -5.82 -0.27
N ASN A 19 16.28 -5.38 -1.49
CA ASN A 19 17.52 -5.68 -2.20
C ASN A 19 17.83 -7.19 -2.32
N GLY A 20 16.79 -8.03 -2.29
CA GLY A 20 16.86 -9.48 -2.47
C GLY A 20 16.60 -9.89 -3.92
N ALA A 21 15.72 -10.87 -4.11
CA ALA A 21 15.47 -11.51 -5.41
C ALA A 21 15.09 -10.54 -6.54
N PHE A 22 14.37 -9.45 -6.24
CA PHE A 22 13.86 -8.48 -7.22
C PHE A 22 14.60 -7.13 -7.18
N ALA A 23 15.80 -7.08 -6.61
CA ALA A 23 16.58 -5.84 -6.44
C ALA A 23 16.80 -5.05 -7.75
N ALA A 24 16.81 -5.74 -8.90
CA ALA A 24 17.02 -5.15 -10.22
C ALA A 24 15.77 -5.23 -11.13
N THR A 25 14.60 -5.58 -10.58
CA THR A 25 13.38 -5.81 -11.36
C THR A 25 12.40 -4.66 -11.19
N PRO A 26 12.12 -3.87 -12.24
CA PRO A 26 11.10 -2.82 -12.20
C PRO A 26 9.72 -3.35 -11.81
N ALA A 27 8.96 -2.56 -11.04
CA ALA A 27 7.63 -2.95 -10.60
C ALA A 27 6.69 -3.32 -11.76
N HIS A 28 6.77 -2.61 -12.89
CA HIS A 28 5.93 -2.88 -14.05
C HIS A 28 6.26 -4.21 -14.76
N GLU A 29 7.46 -4.77 -14.60
CA GLU A 29 7.79 -6.10 -15.11
C GLU A 29 7.16 -7.20 -14.25
N LEU A 30 7.19 -7.02 -12.91
CA LEU A 30 6.46 -7.90 -11.98
C LEU A 30 4.95 -7.87 -12.29
N GLY A 31 4.39 -6.68 -12.49
CA GLY A 31 3.00 -6.50 -12.90
C GLY A 31 2.69 -7.19 -14.23
N ALA A 32 3.55 -7.04 -15.24
CA ALA A 32 3.34 -7.64 -16.55
C ALA A 32 3.25 -9.17 -16.50
N VAL A 33 4.15 -9.83 -15.75
CA VAL A 33 4.14 -11.29 -15.57
C VAL A 33 2.85 -11.74 -14.90
N VAL A 34 2.42 -11.04 -13.85
CA VAL A 34 1.19 -11.36 -13.12
C VAL A 34 -0.06 -11.17 -13.99
N ILE A 35 -0.13 -10.11 -14.79
CA ILE A 35 -1.25 -9.87 -15.71
C ILE A 35 -1.31 -10.96 -16.79
N LYS A 36 -0.17 -11.32 -17.38
CA LYS A 36 -0.11 -12.36 -18.41
C LYS A 36 -0.60 -13.70 -17.88
N GLU A 37 -0.12 -14.08 -16.69
CA GLU A 37 -0.56 -15.31 -16.04
C GLU A 37 -2.05 -15.25 -15.65
N LEU A 38 -2.53 -14.09 -15.18
CA LEU A 38 -3.94 -13.89 -14.85
C LEU A 38 -4.86 -14.18 -16.04
N LEU A 39 -4.54 -13.60 -17.20
CA LEU A 39 -5.32 -13.78 -18.42
C LEU A 39 -5.25 -15.23 -18.91
N SER A 40 -4.08 -15.85 -18.86
CA SER A 40 -3.89 -17.26 -19.21
C SER A 40 -4.74 -18.19 -18.32
N ARG A 41 -4.70 -18.01 -16.99
CA ARG A 41 -5.50 -18.81 -16.05
C ARG A 41 -7.00 -18.57 -16.18
N ALA A 42 -7.39 -17.34 -16.53
CA ALA A 42 -8.80 -16.99 -16.72
C ALA A 42 -9.34 -17.42 -18.10
N GLY A 43 -8.49 -17.77 -19.06
CA GLY A 43 -8.89 -18.04 -20.44
C GLY A 43 -9.52 -16.83 -21.11
N VAL A 44 -8.98 -15.63 -20.85
CA VAL A 44 -9.46 -14.36 -21.41
C VAL A 44 -8.43 -13.79 -22.35
N GLU A 45 -8.86 -13.41 -23.55
CA GLU A 45 -7.96 -12.84 -24.55
C GLU A 45 -7.55 -11.42 -24.15
N PRO A 46 -6.29 -11.00 -24.37
CA PRO A 46 -5.83 -9.66 -24.00
C PRO A 46 -6.67 -8.52 -24.58
N ALA A 47 -7.23 -8.71 -25.78
CA ALA A 47 -8.06 -7.73 -26.46
C ALA A 47 -9.45 -7.53 -25.83
N GLU A 48 -9.85 -8.39 -24.91
CA GLU A 48 -11.12 -8.30 -24.21
C GLU A 48 -11.03 -7.48 -22.93
N VAL A 49 -9.81 -7.14 -22.48
CA VAL A 49 -9.60 -6.30 -21.30
C VAL A 49 -9.84 -4.84 -21.69
N ASP A 50 -10.85 -4.24 -21.07
CA ASP A 50 -11.21 -2.84 -21.31
C ASP A 50 -10.18 -1.90 -20.65
N GLU A 51 -9.78 -2.21 -19.41
CA GLU A 51 -8.89 -1.35 -18.64
C GLU A 51 -8.07 -2.10 -17.56
N VAL A 52 -6.87 -1.58 -17.29
CA VAL A 52 -5.94 -2.04 -16.23
C VAL A 52 -5.77 -0.98 -15.15
N ILE A 53 -6.07 -1.34 -13.90
CA ILE A 53 -5.97 -0.43 -12.74
C ILE A 53 -4.99 -1.03 -11.72
N LEU A 54 -3.80 -0.42 -11.57
CA LEU A 54 -2.79 -0.92 -10.62
C LEU A 54 -2.48 0.11 -9.54
N GLY A 55 -2.54 -0.32 -8.29
CA GLY A 55 -1.98 0.44 -7.18
C GLY A 55 -0.46 0.43 -7.22
N GLN A 56 0.16 1.59 -7.12
CA GLN A 56 1.61 1.72 -6.97
C GLN A 56 1.95 3.06 -6.30
N VAL A 57 2.78 3.01 -5.26
CA VAL A 57 3.13 4.18 -4.44
C VAL A 57 4.41 4.82 -4.95
N LEU A 58 5.46 4.02 -5.15
CA LEU A 58 6.81 4.51 -5.44
C LEU A 58 7.03 4.58 -6.95
N THR A 59 6.46 5.61 -7.59
CA THR A 59 6.52 5.77 -9.06
C THR A 59 7.66 6.67 -9.55
N ALA A 60 8.48 7.22 -8.65
CA ALA A 60 9.56 8.14 -9.00
C ALA A 60 10.56 7.49 -9.97
N ALA A 61 10.89 8.21 -11.05
CA ALA A 61 11.83 7.78 -12.09
C ALA A 61 11.50 6.44 -12.79
N GLN A 62 10.27 5.93 -12.68
CA GLN A 62 9.86 4.70 -13.37
C GLN A 62 9.27 4.93 -14.77
N GLY A 63 9.41 6.13 -15.33
CA GLY A 63 8.82 6.51 -16.62
C GLY A 63 7.33 6.88 -16.52
N GLN A 64 6.70 7.08 -17.69
CA GLN A 64 5.30 7.48 -17.75
C GLN A 64 4.39 6.29 -17.44
N ASN A 65 3.47 6.49 -16.48
CA ASN A 65 2.39 5.55 -16.16
C ASN A 65 2.84 4.06 -16.07
N PRO A 66 3.47 3.64 -14.96
CA PRO A 66 3.93 2.26 -14.79
C PRO A 66 2.83 1.19 -14.94
N ALA A 67 1.56 1.51 -14.67
CA ALA A 67 0.44 0.59 -14.93
C ALA A 67 0.24 0.35 -16.43
N ARG A 68 0.43 1.39 -17.25
CA ARG A 68 0.43 1.26 -18.72
C ARG A 68 1.61 0.48 -19.25
N GLN A 69 2.80 0.68 -18.67
CA GLN A 69 3.97 -0.14 -19.01
C GLN A 69 3.71 -1.62 -18.73
N ALA A 70 3.15 -1.96 -17.56
CA ALA A 70 2.78 -3.34 -17.22
C ALA A 70 1.73 -3.92 -18.18
N SER A 71 0.69 -3.14 -18.50
CA SER A 71 -0.35 -3.52 -19.47
C SER A 71 0.22 -3.85 -20.85
N ILE A 72 1.03 -2.97 -21.44
CA ILE A 72 1.64 -3.19 -22.76
C ILE A 72 2.62 -4.36 -22.71
N ASN A 73 3.48 -4.44 -21.68
CA ASN A 73 4.48 -5.50 -21.56
C ASN A 73 3.85 -6.89 -21.31
N ALA A 74 2.63 -6.94 -20.76
CA ALA A 74 1.85 -8.17 -20.64
C ALA A 74 1.20 -8.63 -21.96
N GLY A 75 1.27 -7.81 -23.02
CA GLY A 75 0.72 -8.12 -24.34
C GLY A 75 -0.72 -7.63 -24.55
N LEU A 76 -1.25 -6.75 -23.69
CA LEU A 76 -2.54 -6.12 -23.94
C LEU A 76 -2.41 -5.10 -25.07
N PRO A 77 -3.46 -4.90 -25.89
CA PRO A 77 -3.39 -4.01 -27.03
C PRO A 77 -3.28 -2.54 -26.62
N LYS A 78 -2.83 -1.71 -27.56
CA LYS A 78 -2.70 -0.26 -27.35
C LYS A 78 -4.06 0.43 -27.14
N GLU A 79 -5.15 -0.21 -27.51
CA GLU A 79 -6.52 0.27 -27.32
C GLU A 79 -6.99 0.12 -25.86
N THR A 80 -6.50 -0.90 -25.13
CA THR A 80 -6.83 -1.07 -23.70
C THR A 80 -6.29 0.13 -22.92
N THR A 81 -7.06 0.70 -22.01
CA THR A 81 -6.58 1.80 -21.14
C THR A 81 -5.87 1.25 -19.92
N ALA A 82 -5.02 2.06 -19.30
CA ALA A 82 -4.38 1.68 -18.04
C ALA A 82 -3.99 2.91 -17.22
N TRP A 83 -4.15 2.82 -15.90
CA TRP A 83 -3.76 3.89 -15.00
C TRP A 83 -3.38 3.38 -13.62
N GLY A 84 -2.49 4.13 -12.98
CA GLY A 84 -2.04 3.89 -11.62
C GLY A 84 -2.82 4.72 -10.61
N LEU A 85 -2.98 4.22 -9.39
CA LEU A 85 -3.41 5.02 -8.25
C LEU A 85 -2.46 4.87 -7.07
N ASN A 86 -2.42 5.91 -6.24
CA ASN A 86 -1.71 5.91 -4.98
C ASN A 86 -2.68 6.23 -3.83
N GLN A 87 -2.99 5.21 -3.05
CA GLN A 87 -3.62 5.29 -1.73
C GLN A 87 -2.72 4.58 -0.69
N VAL A 88 -1.41 4.77 -0.80
CA VAL A 88 -0.36 4.14 0.02
C VAL A 88 -0.61 2.62 0.15
N CYS A 89 -0.58 2.04 1.36
CA CYS A 89 -0.79 0.61 1.58
C CYS A 89 -2.16 0.09 1.07
N GLY A 90 -3.15 0.97 0.94
CA GLY A 90 -4.49 0.64 0.46
C GLY A 90 -4.61 0.53 -1.07
N SER A 91 -3.58 0.93 -1.83
CA SER A 91 -3.66 1.13 -3.29
C SER A 91 -4.17 -0.10 -4.03
N GLY A 92 -3.62 -1.29 -3.75
CA GLY A 92 -4.00 -2.52 -4.44
C GLY A 92 -5.44 -2.95 -4.20
N LEU A 93 -5.90 -2.90 -2.95
CA LEU A 93 -7.29 -3.22 -2.62
C LEU A 93 -8.25 -2.15 -3.15
N ARG A 94 -7.84 -0.88 -3.17
CA ARG A 94 -8.64 0.20 -3.75
C ARG A 94 -8.79 0.05 -5.26
N ALA A 95 -7.74 -0.41 -5.96
CA ALA A 95 -7.80 -0.72 -7.38
C ALA A 95 -8.93 -1.71 -7.70
N ILE A 96 -9.07 -2.77 -6.89
CA ILE A 96 -10.14 -3.77 -7.03
C ILE A 96 -11.52 -3.14 -6.87
N ALA A 97 -11.69 -2.27 -5.86
CA ALA A 97 -12.94 -1.55 -5.66
C ALA A 97 -13.25 -0.62 -6.84
N LEU A 98 -12.26 0.09 -7.37
CA LEU A 98 -12.42 1.00 -8.51
C LEU A 98 -12.77 0.24 -9.79
N GLY A 99 -12.13 -0.90 -10.05
CA GLY A 99 -12.45 -1.78 -11.18
C GLY A 99 -13.87 -2.35 -11.09
N MET A 100 -14.29 -2.77 -9.91
CA MET A 100 -15.68 -3.17 -9.67
C MET A 100 -16.64 -2.00 -9.93
N GLN A 101 -16.29 -0.77 -9.54
CA GLN A 101 -17.11 0.41 -9.81
C GLN A 101 -17.27 0.67 -11.32
N GLN A 102 -16.22 0.52 -12.14
CA GLN A 102 -16.32 0.69 -13.61
C GLN A 102 -17.31 -0.31 -14.22
N ILE A 103 -17.27 -1.57 -13.75
CA ILE A 103 -18.21 -2.61 -14.20
C ILE A 103 -19.62 -2.32 -13.71
N ALA A 104 -19.78 -1.82 -12.48
CA ALA A 104 -21.07 -1.49 -11.90
C ALA A 104 -21.76 -0.31 -12.60
N THR A 105 -20.99 0.67 -13.09
CA THR A 105 -21.50 1.83 -13.85
C THR A 105 -21.74 1.50 -15.33
N GLY A 106 -21.22 0.37 -15.81
CA GLY A 106 -21.38 -0.09 -17.19
C GLY A 106 -20.34 0.48 -18.16
N ASP A 107 -19.29 1.14 -17.64
CA ASP A 107 -18.22 1.74 -18.43
C ASP A 107 -17.18 0.70 -18.88
N ALA A 108 -17.15 -0.47 -18.22
CA ALA A 108 -16.29 -1.60 -18.58
C ALA A 108 -16.98 -2.95 -18.33
N LYS A 109 -16.51 -4.00 -18.99
CA LYS A 109 -16.97 -5.39 -18.84
C LYS A 109 -15.92 -6.28 -18.18
N VAL A 110 -14.65 -6.10 -18.55
CA VAL A 110 -13.51 -6.87 -18.06
C VAL A 110 -12.41 -5.92 -17.62
N ILE A 111 -12.07 -5.98 -16.34
CA ILE A 111 -11.03 -5.15 -15.73
C ILE A 111 -9.95 -6.03 -15.13
N VAL A 112 -8.69 -5.67 -15.34
CA VAL A 112 -7.59 -6.17 -14.52
C VAL A 112 -7.30 -5.16 -13.43
N ALA A 113 -7.37 -5.57 -12.16
CA ALA A 113 -7.13 -4.71 -11.01
C ALA A 113 -6.12 -5.32 -10.05
N GLY A 114 -5.25 -4.52 -9.43
CA GLY A 114 -4.21 -5.08 -8.58
C GLY A 114 -3.23 -4.06 -8.03
N TRP A 115 -2.01 -4.50 -7.75
CA TRP A 115 -0.89 -3.64 -7.39
C TRP A 115 0.43 -4.18 -7.93
N GLN A 116 1.40 -3.29 -8.00
CA GLN A 116 2.81 -3.61 -8.23
C GLN A 116 3.66 -2.64 -7.42
N GLU A 117 4.76 -3.10 -6.85
CA GLU A 117 5.69 -2.25 -6.11
C GLU A 117 7.11 -2.82 -6.19
N SER A 118 8.08 -1.92 -6.29
CA SER A 118 9.49 -2.23 -6.09
C SER A 118 10.05 -1.17 -5.15
N MET A 119 10.14 -1.51 -3.88
CA MET A 119 10.74 -0.65 -2.87
C MET A 119 12.27 -0.64 -3.01
N SER A 120 12.86 -1.75 -3.48
CA SER A 120 14.31 -1.85 -3.74
C SER A 120 14.80 -0.87 -4.80
N LEU A 121 13.99 -0.60 -5.83
CA LEU A 121 14.35 0.34 -6.92
C LEU A 121 13.91 1.78 -6.68
N ALA A 122 13.40 2.10 -5.50
CA ALA A 122 13.06 3.49 -5.17
C ALA A 122 14.33 4.36 -5.20
N PRO A 123 14.35 5.45 -5.97
CA PRO A 123 15.55 6.26 -6.10
C PRO A 123 15.76 7.15 -4.86
N HIS A 124 16.97 7.69 -4.74
CA HIS A 124 17.16 8.92 -3.98
C HIS A 124 16.94 10.13 -4.91
N ALA A 125 16.35 11.22 -4.40
CA ALA A 125 16.07 12.42 -5.19
C ALA A 125 16.27 13.73 -4.44
N GLN A 126 16.41 14.82 -5.19
CA GLN A 126 16.38 16.20 -4.67
C GLN A 126 15.82 17.14 -5.74
N HIS A 127 15.15 18.21 -5.33
CA HIS A 127 14.77 19.30 -6.21
C HIS A 127 16.00 20.16 -6.57
N LEU A 128 16.54 19.94 -7.77
CA LEU A 128 17.74 20.63 -8.26
C LEU A 128 17.50 21.51 -9.50
N ARG A 129 16.25 21.72 -9.94
CA ARG A 129 15.95 22.42 -11.20
C ARG A 129 16.48 23.85 -11.24
N ALA A 130 16.45 24.56 -10.12
CA ALA A 130 17.01 25.91 -9.99
C ALA A 130 18.48 25.93 -9.54
N GLY A 131 19.09 24.76 -9.34
CA GLY A 131 20.42 24.58 -8.77
C GLY A 131 20.49 24.84 -7.26
N VAL A 132 21.60 24.43 -6.65
CA VAL A 132 21.99 24.78 -5.28
C VAL A 132 23.19 25.71 -5.39
N LYS A 133 23.02 26.99 -5.00
CA LYS A 133 24.02 28.04 -5.26
C LYS A 133 25.33 27.82 -4.48
N MET A 134 25.23 27.43 -3.22
CA MET A 134 26.34 27.09 -2.33
C MET A 134 25.81 26.31 -1.12
N GLY A 135 26.67 25.52 -0.48
CA GLY A 135 26.34 24.72 0.70
C GLY A 135 25.77 23.33 0.37
N ASP A 136 25.71 22.49 1.40
CA ASP A 136 25.28 21.10 1.28
C ASP A 136 23.77 20.99 1.05
N TYR A 137 23.36 19.91 0.40
CA TYR A 137 21.97 19.48 0.34
C TYR A 137 21.85 17.98 0.61
N LYS A 138 20.68 17.54 1.08
CA LYS A 138 20.42 16.12 1.34
C LYS A 138 19.81 15.47 0.11
N MET A 139 20.28 14.26 -0.22
CA MET A 139 19.53 13.37 -1.10
C MET A 139 18.43 12.70 -0.27
N ILE A 140 17.19 12.78 -0.74
CA ILE A 140 16.00 12.26 -0.06
C ILE A 140 15.78 10.82 -0.54
N ASP A 141 15.75 9.88 0.39
CA ASP A 141 15.26 8.52 0.13
C ASP A 141 13.76 8.58 -0.17
N ILE A 142 13.37 8.27 -1.40
CA ILE A 142 11.97 8.33 -1.84
C ILE A 142 11.13 7.20 -1.25
N MET A 143 11.69 6.02 -1.01
CA MET A 143 10.97 4.92 -0.34
C MET A 143 10.50 5.38 1.03
N ILE A 144 11.40 6.02 1.79
CA ILE A 144 11.04 6.55 3.11
C ILE A 144 10.09 7.74 2.95
N ARG A 145 10.44 8.75 2.14
CA ARG A 145 9.70 10.01 2.06
C ARG A 145 8.27 9.84 1.55
N ASP A 146 8.08 9.06 0.50
CA ASP A 146 6.80 8.96 -0.20
C ASP A 146 5.98 7.73 0.24
N GLY A 147 6.64 6.74 0.85
CA GLY A 147 5.99 5.50 1.29
C GLY A 147 5.83 5.36 2.81
N LEU A 148 6.79 5.82 3.61
CA LEU A 148 6.93 5.43 5.02
C LEU A 148 7.02 6.61 6.01
N TRP A 149 6.87 7.84 5.53
CA TRP A 149 6.96 9.05 6.34
C TRP A 149 5.62 9.75 6.45
N ASP A 150 5.20 10.08 7.67
CA ASP A 150 3.95 10.80 7.86
C ASP A 150 4.14 12.26 7.45
N ALA A 151 3.35 12.70 6.48
CA ALA A 151 3.45 14.05 5.93
C ALA A 151 3.03 15.13 6.95
N PHE A 152 2.27 14.77 7.98
CA PHE A 152 1.67 15.72 8.92
C PHE A 152 2.47 15.85 10.21
N ASN A 153 2.91 14.73 10.79
CA ASN A 153 3.60 14.68 12.08
C ASN A 153 5.12 14.57 11.95
N GLY A 154 5.64 14.31 10.74
CA GLY A 154 7.07 14.39 10.46
C GLY A 154 7.89 13.27 11.11
N TYR A 155 7.35 12.04 11.16
CA TYR A 155 8.06 10.85 11.64
C TYR A 155 7.73 9.60 10.81
N HIS A 156 8.44 8.51 11.07
CA HIS A 156 8.25 7.24 10.36
C HIS A 156 6.94 6.54 10.74
N MET A 157 6.36 5.73 9.84
CA MET A 157 5.14 4.94 10.13
C MET A 157 5.28 4.06 11.38
N GLY A 158 6.49 3.61 11.69
CA GLY A 158 6.80 2.86 12.91
C GLY A 158 6.45 3.62 14.20
N ASN A 159 6.57 4.95 14.21
CA ASN A 159 6.14 5.76 15.34
C ASN A 159 4.61 5.80 15.48
N THR A 160 3.85 5.70 14.39
CA THR A 160 2.37 5.52 14.49
C THR A 160 2.01 4.19 15.14
N ALA A 161 2.80 3.13 14.91
CA ALA A 161 2.61 1.85 15.56
C ALA A 161 2.92 1.94 17.07
N GLU A 162 3.95 2.68 17.46
CA GLU A 162 4.21 2.99 18.89
C GLU A 162 3.06 3.78 19.53
N ASN A 163 2.46 4.74 18.81
CA ASN A 163 1.31 5.49 19.30
C ASN A 163 0.12 4.56 19.56
N VAL A 164 -0.17 3.64 18.62
CA VAL A 164 -1.21 2.62 18.78
C VAL A 164 -0.88 1.71 19.96
N ALA A 165 0.35 1.19 20.06
CA ALA A 165 0.76 0.32 21.16
C ALA A 165 0.57 1.00 22.52
N ARG A 166 0.97 2.26 22.65
CA ARG A 166 0.79 3.04 23.89
C ARG A 166 -0.69 3.32 24.20
N GLN A 167 -1.46 3.76 23.20
CA GLN A 167 -2.87 4.13 23.40
C GLN A 167 -3.75 2.92 23.75
N PHE A 168 -3.48 1.77 23.13
CA PHE A 168 -4.26 0.54 23.32
C PHE A 168 -3.60 -0.46 24.27
N GLN A 169 -2.49 -0.07 24.90
CA GLN A 169 -1.74 -0.86 25.89
C GLN A 169 -1.33 -2.25 25.35
N ILE A 170 -0.90 -2.30 24.08
CA ILE A 170 -0.43 -3.54 23.44
C ILE A 170 1.03 -3.74 23.84
N THR A 171 1.29 -4.79 24.61
CA THR A 171 2.62 -5.02 25.19
C THR A 171 3.62 -5.50 24.14
N ARG A 172 4.91 -5.38 24.44
CA ARG A 172 5.98 -5.96 23.61
C ARG A 172 5.81 -7.47 23.42
N ASP A 173 5.43 -8.17 24.48
CA ASP A 173 5.22 -9.61 24.45
C ASP A 173 4.06 -9.98 23.52
N ASP A 174 2.94 -9.23 23.54
CA ASP A 174 1.82 -9.44 22.62
C ASP A 174 2.26 -9.29 21.15
N GLN A 175 3.07 -8.27 20.87
CA GLN A 175 3.59 -7.98 19.53
C GLN A 175 4.52 -9.10 19.03
N ASP A 176 5.46 -9.54 19.87
CA ASP A 176 6.42 -10.59 19.50
C ASP A 176 5.75 -11.96 19.38
N GLN A 177 4.75 -12.27 20.22
CA GLN A 177 3.96 -13.51 20.10
C GLN A 177 3.14 -13.52 18.80
N LEU A 178 2.53 -12.40 18.43
CA LEU A 178 1.83 -12.27 17.15
C LEU A 178 2.79 -12.45 15.96
N ALA A 179 3.97 -11.84 16.03
CA ALA A 179 4.99 -11.95 15.00
C ALA A 179 5.50 -13.39 14.84
N LEU A 180 5.78 -14.07 15.95
CA LEU A 180 6.20 -15.48 15.96
C LEU A 180 5.13 -16.39 15.35
N ALA A 181 3.87 -16.21 15.77
CA ALA A 181 2.76 -16.95 15.21
C ALA A 181 2.60 -16.69 13.70
N SER A 182 2.87 -15.46 13.23
CA SER A 182 2.85 -15.12 11.82
C SER A 182 3.92 -15.89 11.03
N GLN A 183 5.18 -15.85 11.48
CA GLN A 183 6.29 -16.55 10.82
C GLN A 183 6.06 -18.07 10.77
N ASN A 184 5.66 -18.68 11.89
CA ASN A 184 5.44 -20.12 11.96
C ASN A 184 4.27 -20.58 11.07
N LYS A 185 3.19 -19.77 10.96
CA LYS A 185 2.10 -20.04 10.02
C LYS A 185 2.54 -19.92 8.56
N ALA A 186 3.34 -18.89 8.25
CA ALA A 186 3.84 -18.66 6.89
C ALA A 186 4.79 -19.79 6.46
N GLU A 187 5.74 -20.18 7.32
CA GLU A 187 6.62 -21.33 7.10
C GLU A 187 5.83 -22.62 6.88
N ALA A 188 4.84 -22.91 7.75
CA ALA A 188 4.01 -24.10 7.61
C ALA A 188 3.21 -24.09 6.31
N ALA A 189 2.69 -22.93 5.88
CA ALA A 189 1.96 -22.79 4.63
C ALA A 189 2.86 -22.98 3.40
N GLN A 190 4.08 -22.41 3.42
CA GLN A 190 5.06 -22.57 2.36
C GLN A 190 5.52 -24.02 2.22
N LYS A 191 5.88 -24.67 3.34
CA LYS A 191 6.26 -26.10 3.37
C LYS A 191 5.13 -27.02 2.91
N ALA A 192 3.88 -26.68 3.23
CA ALA A 192 2.70 -27.42 2.77
C ALA A 192 2.29 -27.07 1.32
N GLY A 193 3.00 -26.17 0.64
CA GLY A 193 2.72 -25.79 -0.75
C GLY A 193 1.45 -24.96 -0.94
N LYS A 194 0.92 -24.31 0.11
CA LYS A 194 -0.36 -23.56 0.03
C LYS A 194 -0.29 -22.33 -0.87
N PHE A 195 0.90 -21.80 -1.14
CA PHE A 195 1.09 -20.64 -2.01
C PHE A 195 1.30 -21.01 -3.48
N LYS A 196 1.44 -22.30 -3.81
CA LYS A 196 1.74 -22.75 -5.19
C LYS A 196 0.69 -22.30 -6.19
N ASP A 197 -0.58 -22.31 -5.79
CA ASP A 197 -1.68 -21.95 -6.68
C ASP A 197 -1.78 -20.44 -6.93
N GLU A 198 -1.27 -19.60 -6.03
CA GLU A 198 -1.32 -18.13 -6.15
C GLU A 198 -0.01 -17.52 -6.67
N ILE A 199 1.13 -18.18 -6.48
CA ILE A 199 2.42 -17.68 -6.96
C ILE A 199 2.61 -17.96 -8.45
N VAL A 200 3.12 -16.95 -9.16
CA VAL A 200 3.64 -17.05 -10.52
C VAL A 200 5.15 -16.99 -10.45
N ALA A 201 5.84 -18.04 -10.90
CA ALA A 201 7.30 -18.03 -10.94
C ALA A 201 7.81 -16.89 -11.81
N PHE A 202 8.79 -16.15 -11.32
CA PHE A 202 9.40 -15.02 -12.02
C PHE A 202 10.84 -15.35 -12.40
N THR A 203 11.17 -15.21 -13.67
CA THR A 203 12.53 -15.43 -14.17
C THR A 203 13.31 -14.12 -14.15
N VAL A 204 14.24 -13.98 -13.21
CA VAL A 204 15.19 -12.86 -13.15
C VAL A 204 16.34 -13.15 -14.13
N LYS A 205 16.43 -12.34 -15.18
CA LYS A 205 17.50 -12.48 -16.18
C LYS A 205 18.82 -11.96 -15.64
N GLY A 206 19.86 -12.77 -15.73
CA GLY A 206 21.20 -12.45 -15.23
C GLY A 206 22.29 -12.67 -16.27
N LYS A 207 23.40 -11.93 -16.15
CA LYS A 207 24.57 -12.10 -17.04
C LYS A 207 25.19 -13.50 -16.95
N LYS A 208 25.03 -14.18 -15.81
CA LYS A 208 25.54 -15.54 -15.55
C LYS A 208 24.50 -16.64 -15.76
N GLY A 209 23.33 -16.28 -16.31
CA GLY A 209 22.18 -17.16 -16.44
C GLY A 209 20.95 -16.62 -15.73
N ASP A 210 19.82 -17.23 -16.05
CA ASP A 210 18.51 -16.88 -15.50
C ASP A 210 18.31 -17.55 -14.14
N THR A 211 17.68 -16.82 -13.21
CA THR A 211 17.29 -17.33 -11.89
C THR A 211 15.77 -17.34 -11.79
N ILE A 212 15.20 -18.49 -11.44
CA ILE A 212 13.75 -18.62 -11.21
C ILE A 212 13.48 -18.34 -9.73
N VAL A 213 12.57 -17.40 -9.48
CA VAL A 213 12.07 -17.05 -8.15
C VAL A 213 10.62 -17.50 -8.07
N ASP A 214 10.32 -18.49 -7.23
CA ASP A 214 9.00 -19.12 -7.12
C ASP A 214 8.51 -19.22 -5.66
N GLN A 215 9.21 -18.60 -4.72
CA GLN A 215 8.94 -18.67 -3.29
C GLN A 215 9.11 -17.30 -2.64
N ASP A 216 8.27 -17.01 -1.65
CA ASP A 216 8.39 -15.81 -0.82
C ASP A 216 9.70 -15.86 -0.01
N GLU A 217 10.54 -14.85 -0.20
CA GLU A 217 11.91 -14.81 0.35
C GLU A 217 11.94 -14.33 1.81
N TYR A 218 10.94 -13.53 2.22
CA TYR A 218 10.95 -12.82 3.50
C TYR A 218 10.54 -13.69 4.71
N ILE A 219 10.09 -14.92 4.47
CA ILE A 219 9.66 -15.85 5.52
C ILE A 219 10.90 -16.36 6.28
N ARG A 220 10.93 -16.13 7.60
CA ARG A 220 12.03 -16.58 8.45
C ARG A 220 11.72 -17.97 9.02
N HIS A 221 12.27 -18.99 8.38
CA HIS A 221 12.15 -20.37 8.86
C HIS A 221 12.77 -20.56 10.24
N GLY A 222 12.08 -21.31 11.11
CA GLY A 222 12.56 -21.61 12.46
C GLY A 222 12.63 -20.37 13.36
N ALA A 223 11.73 -19.40 13.16
CA ALA A 223 11.65 -18.23 14.02
C ALA A 223 11.39 -18.65 15.49
N THR A 224 12.09 -18.01 16.43
CA THR A 224 11.95 -18.30 17.87
C THR A 224 11.67 -17.01 18.66
N ILE A 225 10.99 -17.15 19.81
CA ILE A 225 10.69 -16.00 20.67
C ILE A 225 11.95 -15.39 21.27
N GLU A 226 12.97 -16.21 21.54
CA GLU A 226 14.26 -15.78 22.09
C GLU A 226 15.03 -14.92 21.09
N ALA A 227 14.88 -15.16 19.78
CA ALA A 227 15.47 -14.34 18.75
C ALA A 227 14.75 -12.98 18.61
N MET A 228 13.41 -12.98 18.72
CA MET A 228 12.61 -11.76 18.59
C MET A 228 12.82 -10.80 19.76
N THR A 229 12.78 -11.31 20.99
CA THR A 229 12.91 -10.51 22.22
C THR A 229 14.27 -9.81 22.35
N LYS A 230 15.32 -10.35 21.73
CA LYS A 230 16.65 -9.73 21.67
C LYS A 230 16.74 -8.50 20.76
N LEU A 231 15.76 -8.28 19.88
CA LEU A 231 15.80 -7.13 18.98
C LEU A 231 15.49 -5.82 19.72
N ARG A 232 16.30 -4.81 19.40
CA ARG A 232 16.12 -3.45 19.91
C ARG A 232 14.93 -2.77 19.23
N PRO A 233 14.23 -1.86 19.92
CA PRO A 233 13.25 -0.97 19.32
C PRO A 233 13.81 -0.23 18.10
N ALA A 234 13.01 -0.12 17.04
CA ALA A 234 13.45 0.38 15.74
C ALA A 234 13.15 1.88 15.53
N PHE A 235 12.15 2.43 16.23
CA PHE A 235 11.59 3.77 15.91
C PHE A 235 11.59 4.74 17.09
N ASP A 236 11.49 4.21 18.31
CA ASP A 236 11.61 4.95 19.56
C ASP A 236 12.54 4.18 20.50
N LYS A 237 13.42 4.85 21.23
CA LYS A 237 14.42 4.21 22.09
C LYS A 237 13.77 3.39 23.21
N ASP A 238 12.67 3.91 23.74
CA ASP A 238 11.87 3.28 24.79
C ASP A 238 10.62 2.57 24.22
N GLY A 239 10.63 2.33 22.90
CA GLY A 239 9.54 1.75 22.14
C GLY A 239 9.41 0.24 22.29
N THR A 240 8.37 -0.29 21.66
CA THR A 240 8.02 -1.72 21.64
C THR A 240 8.12 -2.34 20.24
N VAL A 241 8.11 -1.51 19.21
CA VAL A 241 8.12 -1.94 17.81
C VAL A 241 9.56 -2.22 17.36
N THR A 242 9.78 -3.39 16.78
CA THR A 242 11.09 -3.90 16.35
C THR A 242 11.03 -4.43 14.92
N ALA A 243 12.20 -4.73 14.34
CA ALA A 243 12.29 -5.39 13.04
C ALA A 243 11.80 -6.86 13.02
N ALA A 244 11.39 -7.43 14.16
CA ALA A 244 10.73 -8.74 14.21
C ALA A 244 9.20 -8.62 14.15
N ASN A 245 8.65 -7.59 14.79
CA ASN A 245 7.20 -7.40 14.95
C ASN A 245 6.61 -6.32 14.03
N ALA A 246 7.43 -5.70 13.19
CA ALA A 246 7.02 -4.91 12.02
C ALA A 246 7.21 -5.72 10.72
N SER A 247 6.46 -5.37 9.68
CA SER A 247 6.67 -5.92 8.33
C SER A 247 7.98 -5.42 7.72
N GLY A 248 8.44 -6.12 6.68
CA GLY A 248 9.62 -5.75 5.92
C GLY A 248 9.37 -4.62 4.91
N ILE A 249 10.45 -4.30 4.22
CA ILE A 249 10.45 -3.59 2.94
C ILE A 249 10.54 -4.69 1.88
N ASN A 250 9.66 -4.66 0.89
CA ASN A 250 9.44 -5.79 0.00
C ASN A 250 9.08 -5.35 -1.41
N ASP A 251 9.32 -6.24 -2.36
CA ASP A 251 8.98 -6.08 -3.77
C ASP A 251 7.95 -7.14 -4.18
N GLY A 252 7.05 -6.80 -5.10
CA GLY A 252 6.06 -7.76 -5.59
C GLY A 252 4.99 -7.15 -6.49
N ALA A 253 4.08 -8.00 -6.96
CA ALA A 253 2.88 -7.59 -7.67
C ALA A 253 1.78 -8.64 -7.48
N ALA A 254 0.52 -8.23 -7.54
CA ALA A 254 -0.63 -9.12 -7.56
C ALA A 254 -1.77 -8.51 -8.37
N ALA A 255 -2.55 -9.33 -9.07
CA ALA A 255 -3.68 -8.84 -9.85
C ALA A 255 -4.86 -9.80 -9.76
N VAL A 256 -6.04 -9.27 -10.05
CA VAL A 256 -7.30 -10.00 -10.18
C VAL A 256 -8.00 -9.58 -11.45
N LEU A 257 -8.73 -10.51 -12.04
CA LEU A 257 -9.63 -10.24 -13.14
C LEU A 257 -11.05 -10.05 -12.60
N LEU A 258 -11.67 -8.94 -12.97
CA LEU A 258 -13.02 -8.57 -12.58
C LEU A 258 -13.93 -8.59 -13.80
N MET A 259 -15.09 -9.22 -13.66
CA MET A 259 -16.19 -9.16 -14.61
C MET A 259 -17.51 -9.42 -13.90
N THR A 260 -18.64 -9.36 -14.60
CA THR A 260 -19.95 -9.72 -14.02
C THR A 260 -20.18 -11.23 -14.01
N GLU A 261 -21.09 -11.70 -13.15
CA GLU A 261 -21.56 -13.11 -13.13
C GLU A 261 -22.12 -13.58 -14.46
N ALA A 262 -22.88 -12.72 -15.12
CA ALA A 262 -23.38 -13.01 -16.46
C ALA A 262 -22.24 -13.15 -17.48
N GLU A 263 -21.22 -12.30 -17.40
CA GLU A 263 -20.10 -12.32 -18.35
C GLU A 263 -19.20 -13.55 -18.17
N ALA A 264 -18.89 -13.92 -16.92
CA ALA A 264 -18.16 -15.14 -16.64
C ALA A 264 -18.94 -16.40 -17.07
N ALA A 265 -20.25 -16.42 -16.84
CA ALA A 265 -21.11 -17.53 -17.25
C ALA A 265 -21.11 -17.73 -18.77
N LYS A 266 -21.16 -16.65 -19.56
CA LYS A 266 -21.03 -16.73 -21.04
C LYS A 266 -19.70 -17.35 -21.48
N ARG A 267 -18.65 -17.16 -20.69
CA ARG A 267 -17.28 -17.63 -20.97
C ARG A 267 -17.00 -19.00 -20.37
N GLY A 268 -17.96 -19.61 -19.66
CA GLY A 268 -17.74 -20.87 -18.95
C GLY A 268 -16.77 -20.76 -17.76
N ILE A 269 -16.52 -19.54 -17.28
CA ILE A 269 -15.57 -19.29 -16.21
C ILE A 269 -16.24 -19.48 -14.85
N THR A 270 -15.61 -20.29 -13.97
CA THR A 270 -16.08 -20.48 -12.59
C THR A 270 -15.51 -19.41 -11.67
N PRO A 271 -16.36 -18.62 -10.99
CA PRO A 271 -15.94 -17.63 -10.00
C PRO A 271 -15.21 -18.22 -8.79
N LEU A 272 -14.16 -17.55 -8.30
CA LEU A 272 -13.57 -17.85 -6.99
C LEU A 272 -14.29 -17.13 -5.86
N ALA A 273 -14.61 -15.86 -6.08
CA ALA A 273 -15.21 -15.01 -5.06
C ALA A 273 -16.09 -13.92 -5.66
N ARG A 274 -16.92 -13.36 -4.78
CA ARG A 274 -17.83 -12.27 -5.08
C ARG A 274 -17.56 -11.08 -4.16
N ILE A 275 -17.39 -9.89 -4.74
CA ILE A 275 -17.30 -8.64 -4.00
C ILE A 275 -18.70 -8.28 -3.51
N VAL A 276 -18.95 -8.43 -2.21
CA VAL A 276 -20.25 -8.10 -1.60
C VAL A 276 -20.36 -6.60 -1.31
N SER A 277 -19.28 -5.99 -0.84
CA SER A 277 -19.20 -4.59 -0.44
C SER A 277 -17.74 -4.19 -0.29
N TRP A 278 -17.46 -2.89 -0.32
CA TRP A 278 -16.16 -2.32 0.02
C TRP A 278 -16.36 -1.00 0.79
N ALA A 279 -15.33 -0.54 1.50
CA ALA A 279 -15.35 0.74 2.20
C ALA A 279 -13.93 1.30 2.35
N THR A 280 -13.83 2.62 2.47
CA THR A 280 -12.61 3.34 2.87
C THR A 280 -13.00 4.41 3.90
N ALA A 281 -12.14 4.65 4.88
CA ALA A 281 -12.40 5.62 5.94
C ALA A 281 -11.08 6.25 6.38
N GLY A 282 -11.12 7.56 6.67
CA GLY A 282 -10.01 8.26 7.30
C GLY A 282 -10.01 8.05 8.81
N VAL A 283 -8.81 8.13 9.39
CA VAL A 283 -8.55 8.19 10.84
C VAL A 283 -7.50 9.27 11.09
N ASP A 284 -7.22 9.54 12.37
CA ASP A 284 -6.09 10.38 12.74
C ASP A 284 -4.77 9.77 12.21
N PRO A 285 -3.95 10.53 11.44
CA PRO A 285 -2.66 10.06 10.93
C PRO A 285 -1.72 9.53 12.02
N GLN A 286 -1.81 10.03 13.26
CA GLN A 286 -0.97 9.58 14.37
C GLN A 286 -1.20 8.11 14.74
N ILE A 287 -2.36 7.57 14.41
CA ILE A 287 -2.77 6.19 14.67
C ILE A 287 -3.30 5.53 13.40
N MET A 288 -2.66 5.77 12.25
CA MET A 288 -3.12 5.23 10.96
C MET A 288 -3.30 3.70 10.96
N GLY A 289 -2.50 2.98 11.75
CA GLY A 289 -2.60 1.52 11.90
C GLY A 289 -3.81 1.05 12.71
N HIS A 290 -4.53 1.98 13.37
CA HIS A 290 -5.77 1.68 14.05
C HIS A 290 -6.92 1.57 13.04
N ARG A 291 -7.68 0.48 13.13
CA ARG A 291 -8.87 0.29 12.30
C ARG A 291 -9.92 1.33 12.69
N ALA A 292 -10.40 2.12 11.72
CA ALA A 292 -11.57 2.95 11.94
C ALA A 292 -12.73 2.05 12.45
N TYR A 293 -13.13 2.21 13.70
CA TYR A 293 -14.46 1.84 14.17
C TYR A 293 -15.46 2.86 13.61
N SER A 294 -15.45 3.09 12.30
CA SER A 294 -16.47 3.92 11.68
C SER A 294 -17.77 3.14 11.73
N ARG A 295 -18.86 3.81 12.11
CA ARG A 295 -20.25 3.30 12.06
C ARG A 295 -20.68 2.83 10.65
N LEU A 296 -19.79 2.70 9.67
CA LEU A 296 -20.05 2.13 8.34
C LEU A 296 -20.43 0.63 8.39
N ALA A 297 -20.26 -0.05 9.53
CA ALA A 297 -20.98 -1.30 9.78
C ALA A 297 -22.52 -1.15 9.75
N GLN A 298 -23.06 0.07 9.86
CA GLN A 298 -24.49 0.37 9.73
C GLN A 298 -24.95 0.60 8.28
N GLY A 299 -24.02 0.70 7.32
CA GLY A 299 -24.33 0.71 5.89
C GLY A 299 -24.67 -0.67 5.32
N ALA A 300 -24.42 -1.74 6.09
CA ALA A 300 -25.03 -3.05 5.88
C ALA A 300 -26.50 -3.00 6.34
N GLY A 301 -27.34 -2.28 5.60
CA GLY A 301 -28.79 -2.34 5.77
C GLY A 301 -29.27 -3.78 5.63
N GLN A 302 -29.75 -4.37 6.73
CA GLN A 302 -30.50 -5.65 6.78
C GLN A 302 -29.87 -6.88 6.09
N GLY A 303 -28.59 -6.86 5.75
CA GLY A 303 -27.83 -8.04 5.37
C GLY A 303 -27.13 -8.58 6.60
N ARG A 304 -27.55 -9.76 7.10
CA ARG A 304 -26.80 -10.53 8.10
C ARG A 304 -25.30 -10.39 7.85
N LEU A 305 -24.54 -9.98 8.86
CA LEU A 305 -23.12 -10.30 8.94
C LEU A 305 -23.01 -11.81 8.72
N VAL A 306 -22.71 -12.22 7.49
CA VAL A 306 -22.31 -13.59 7.21
C VAL A 306 -20.92 -13.69 7.80
N GLY A 307 -20.89 -14.00 9.09
CA GLY A 307 -19.67 -14.46 9.73
C GLY A 307 -19.10 -15.56 8.86
N TRP A 308 -17.81 -15.47 8.58
CA TRP A 308 -17.05 -16.61 8.12
C TRP A 308 -17.20 -17.72 9.16
N ARG A 309 -18.22 -18.58 9.02
CA ARG A 309 -18.17 -19.91 9.59
C ARG A 309 -17.16 -20.65 8.74
N SER A 310 -16.00 -20.93 9.31
CA SER A 310 -15.17 -22.03 8.87
C SER A 310 -16.10 -23.24 8.73
N ARG A 311 -16.25 -23.73 7.49
CA ARG A 311 -16.82 -25.07 7.29
C ARG A 311 -15.90 -26.03 8.04
N PRO A 312 -16.40 -26.87 8.97
CA PRO A 312 -15.61 -28.01 9.42
C PRO A 312 -15.23 -28.83 8.19
N GLY A 313 -13.96 -29.19 8.08
CA GLY A 313 -13.45 -29.96 6.95
C GLY A 313 -14.30 -31.21 6.69
N ARG A 314 -14.51 -31.54 5.41
CA ARG A 314 -15.06 -32.84 5.00
C ARG A 314 -14.03 -33.91 5.36
N GLY A 315 -14.12 -34.41 6.59
CA GLY A 315 -13.17 -35.39 7.10
C GLY A 315 -13.55 -35.87 8.48
N GLN A 316 -14.84 -36.17 8.72
CA GLN A 316 -15.32 -36.93 9.87
C GLN A 316 -16.79 -37.30 9.63
N ARG A 317 -17.02 -38.22 8.69
CA ARG A 317 -18.27 -39.00 8.61
C ARG A 317 -17.93 -40.45 8.36
N SER A 318 -17.47 -41.12 9.41
CA SER A 318 -17.65 -42.55 9.56
C SER A 318 -17.58 -42.87 11.05
N LEU A 319 -18.70 -43.34 11.59
CA LEU A 319 -18.81 -44.57 12.37
C LEU A 319 -20.06 -44.55 13.26
N ARG A 320 -20.89 -45.56 13.00
CA ARG A 320 -21.74 -46.32 13.93
C ARG A 320 -23.09 -45.72 14.33
N ARG A 321 -24.10 -46.18 13.57
CA ARG A 321 -25.38 -46.65 14.10
C ARG A 321 -25.13 -47.79 15.12
N SER A 322 -25.67 -47.64 16.32
CA SER A 322 -26.20 -48.67 17.23
C SER A 322 -26.68 -47.89 18.47
N GLY A 323 -27.98 -47.70 18.69
CA GLY A 323 -28.84 -48.71 19.28
C GLY A 323 -28.97 -48.45 20.79
N LEU A 324 -30.20 -48.48 21.31
CA LEU A 324 -30.62 -48.48 22.72
C LEU A 324 -31.08 -47.15 23.38
N ARG A 325 -32.42 -47.04 23.39
CA ARG A 325 -33.37 -46.83 24.51
C ARG A 325 -33.14 -45.69 25.53
N ARG A 326 -34.26 -44.97 25.70
CA ARG A 326 -34.66 -44.08 26.79
C ARG A 326 -34.29 -44.61 28.19
N GLN A 327 -33.84 -43.70 29.06
CA GLN A 327 -34.36 -43.58 30.42
C GLN A 327 -34.52 -42.10 30.78
N GLN A 328 -35.67 -41.78 31.38
CA GLN A 328 -36.00 -40.50 32.02
C GLN A 328 -35.31 -40.44 33.39
N GLY A 329 -35.02 -39.22 33.88
CA GLY A 329 -34.66 -39.04 35.27
C GLY A 329 -34.17 -37.64 35.65
N HIS A 330 -35.09 -36.85 36.19
CA HIS A 330 -34.92 -35.81 37.22
C HIS A 330 -34.07 -34.56 36.95
N GLY A 331 -34.75 -33.41 36.99
CA GLY A 331 -34.13 -32.09 37.03
C GLY A 331 -33.69 -31.66 38.42
N LEU A 332 -33.04 -30.49 38.46
CA LEU A 332 -33.05 -29.48 39.53
C LEU A 332 -32.49 -28.17 38.92
N GLY A 333 -33.02 -27.02 39.37
CA GLY A 333 -32.95 -25.71 38.71
C GLY A 333 -31.65 -24.89 38.85
N PRO A 334 -31.65 -23.63 38.38
CA PRO A 334 -30.44 -22.83 38.19
C PRO A 334 -30.09 -21.97 39.43
N VAL A 335 -28.81 -21.95 39.81
CA VAL A 335 -28.28 -21.03 40.84
C VAL A 335 -27.61 -19.84 40.17
N HIS A 336 -28.23 -18.68 40.35
CA HIS A 336 -27.70 -17.34 40.11
C HIS A 336 -26.55 -17.05 41.09
N ARG A 337 -25.40 -16.51 40.61
CA ARG A 337 -24.50 -15.71 41.46
C ARG A 337 -24.12 -14.41 40.76
N GLN A 338 -24.49 -13.31 41.41
CA GLN A 338 -24.05 -11.94 41.14
C GLN A 338 -22.60 -11.76 41.60
N CYS A 339 -21.76 -11.16 40.77
CA CYS A 339 -20.46 -10.62 41.19
C CYS A 339 -20.62 -9.12 41.51
N GLN A 340 -20.50 -8.77 42.80
CA GLN A 340 -20.40 -7.39 43.26
C GLN A 340 -18.94 -6.91 43.22
N TRP A 341 -18.77 -5.70 42.70
CA TRP A 341 -17.53 -4.94 42.67
C TRP A 341 -17.20 -4.38 44.06
N ARG A 342 -15.99 -4.64 44.57
CA ARG A 342 -15.41 -3.89 45.69
C ARG A 342 -14.24 -3.04 45.21
N ARG A 343 -14.38 -1.72 45.39
CA ARG A 343 -13.32 -0.71 45.25
C ARG A 343 -12.49 -0.71 46.53
N HIS A 344 -11.17 -0.89 46.43
CA HIS A 344 -10.24 -0.51 47.50
C HIS A 344 -9.46 0.74 47.09
N ARG A 345 -9.65 1.82 47.85
CA ARG A 345 -8.80 3.00 47.88
C ARG A 345 -7.75 2.78 48.97
N HIS A 346 -6.47 2.99 48.67
CA HIS A 346 -5.47 3.35 49.68
C HIS A 346 -4.61 4.49 49.13
N ARG A 347 -4.49 5.55 49.94
CA ARG A 347 -3.56 6.68 49.79
C ARG A 347 -2.30 6.44 50.64
N PRO A 348 -1.18 7.12 50.35
CA PRO A 348 0.17 6.72 50.78
C PRO A 348 0.56 7.29 52.14
N SER A 349 1.55 6.66 52.78
CA SER A 349 2.22 7.17 53.98
C SER A 349 3.60 7.74 53.66
N ASP A 350 3.83 8.96 54.15
CA ASP A 350 5.12 9.64 54.26
C ASP A 350 6.20 8.81 54.95
N ARG A 351 7.43 8.84 54.41
CA ARG A 351 8.67 8.74 55.19
C ARG A 351 9.81 9.49 54.50
N ARG A 352 10.32 10.51 55.21
CA ARG A 352 11.57 11.25 54.95
C ARG A 352 12.79 10.45 55.46
N LEU A 353 13.98 10.96 55.08
CA LEU A 353 15.38 10.64 55.50
C LEU A 353 16.08 9.66 54.52
N ARG A 354 17.27 9.89 53.96
CA ARG A 354 18.36 10.89 54.12
C ARG A 354 19.26 10.83 52.85
N CYS A 355 19.87 11.96 52.47
CA CYS A 355 21.06 12.02 51.61
C CYS A 355 22.31 11.47 52.34
N PRO A 356 23.38 11.16 51.59
CA PRO A 356 24.66 11.81 51.86
C PRO A 356 25.34 12.41 50.63
N HIS A 357 26.18 13.40 50.93
CA HIS A 357 26.96 14.26 50.05
C HIS A 357 28.24 13.61 49.49
N LEU A 358 28.57 14.03 48.26
CA LEU A 358 29.87 14.47 47.72
C LEU A 358 31.18 13.83 48.22
N GLN A 359 32.04 13.48 47.24
CA GLN A 359 33.40 14.01 47.18
C GLN A 359 33.91 14.13 45.72
N HIS A 360 34.56 15.28 45.46
CA HIS A 360 35.19 15.76 44.25
C HIS A 360 36.65 15.26 44.09
N ALA A 361 37.14 15.22 42.85
CA ALA A 361 38.45 15.72 42.35
C ALA A 361 38.68 15.15 40.93
N GLY A 362 39.23 15.82 39.91
CA GLY A 362 39.82 17.14 39.65
C GLY A 362 40.15 17.17 38.15
N LEU A 363 39.80 18.26 37.43
CA LEU A 363 40.70 19.33 36.96
C LEU A 363 41.60 19.03 35.75
N ARG A 364 41.34 19.76 34.64
CA ARG A 364 42.26 20.60 33.82
C ARG A 364 41.45 21.13 32.60
N ASP A 365 41.04 22.40 32.60
CA ASP A 365 41.70 23.61 32.05
C ASP A 365 41.74 23.61 30.49
N ALA A 366 40.82 24.22 29.74
CA ALA A 366 40.61 25.66 29.39
C ALA A 366 41.34 26.09 28.06
N PRO A 367 41.11 27.29 27.45
CA PRO A 367 40.46 27.45 26.12
C PRO A 367 41.21 28.39 25.13
N GLN A 368 40.72 28.59 23.89
CA GLN A 368 41.06 29.78 23.04
C GLN A 368 40.11 29.86 21.82
N LYS A 369 39.17 30.82 21.70
CA LYS A 369 39.23 32.26 21.35
C LYS A 369 39.69 32.59 19.91
N CYS A 370 38.81 33.32 19.23
CA CYS A 370 38.93 33.99 17.93
C CYS A 370 40.17 34.89 17.80
N GLN A 371 40.68 35.03 16.57
CA GLN A 371 41.35 36.24 16.10
C GLN A 371 40.97 36.56 14.64
N GLU A 372 40.76 37.85 14.39
CA GLU A 372 40.49 38.50 13.11
C GLU A 372 41.78 38.97 12.42
N GLY A 373 41.76 39.05 11.09
CA GLY A 373 42.50 40.01 10.25
C GLY A 373 43.79 39.53 9.55
N PRO A 374 44.26 40.19 8.45
CA PRO A 374 43.83 41.48 7.91
C PRO A 374 43.39 41.49 6.42
N ARG A 375 42.88 42.66 6.04
CA ARG A 375 42.40 43.12 4.73
C ARG A 375 43.55 43.31 3.74
N HIS A 376 43.30 43.08 2.45
CA HIS A 376 43.86 43.91 1.37
C HIS A 376 42.81 44.18 0.29
N ALA A 377 42.72 45.45 -0.08
CA ALA A 377 41.89 46.00 -1.15
C ALA A 377 42.80 46.53 -2.29
N VAL A 378 42.14 47.02 -3.34
CA VAL A 378 42.65 47.83 -4.49
C VAL A 378 43.05 46.94 -5.70
N HIS A 379 42.40 46.99 -6.87
CA HIS A 379 42.20 48.14 -7.77
C HIS A 379 40.91 48.09 -8.60
N ARG A 380 40.22 49.24 -8.67
CA ARG A 380 39.30 49.63 -9.76
C ARG A 380 40.10 50.04 -11.00
N ARG A 381 39.61 49.72 -12.21
CA ARG A 381 39.63 50.62 -13.37
C ARG A 381 38.34 50.48 -14.19
N ARG A 382 37.62 51.60 -14.34
CA ARG A 382 36.64 51.88 -15.40
C ARG A 382 37.35 52.67 -16.50
N HIS A 383 37.04 52.41 -17.77
CA HIS A 383 36.43 53.37 -18.72
C HIS A 383 36.60 52.88 -20.17
N GLY A 384 35.54 53.06 -20.97
CA GLY A 384 35.63 52.94 -22.43
C GLY A 384 34.28 52.75 -23.12
N ARG A 385 33.43 53.78 -23.16
CA ARG A 385 32.33 53.88 -24.14
C ARG A 385 32.92 54.25 -25.51
N ARG A 386 32.43 53.64 -26.59
CA ARG A 386 32.24 54.32 -27.90
C ARG A 386 30.99 53.78 -28.59
N HIS A 387 30.15 54.73 -29.01
CA HIS A 387 29.07 54.60 -29.99
C HIS A 387 29.59 55.08 -31.36
N VAL A 388 28.94 54.63 -32.44
CA VAL A 388 28.60 55.30 -33.75
C VAL A 388 28.31 54.13 -34.73
N ARG A 389 27.06 53.86 -35.15
CA ARG A 389 26.18 54.47 -36.19
C ARG A 389 26.51 54.10 -37.65
N GLY A 390 25.45 53.76 -38.39
CA GLY A 390 25.34 53.67 -39.87
C GLY A 390 24.78 52.30 -40.29
N SER A 391 23.48 52.07 -40.54
CA SER A 391 22.50 52.60 -41.53
C SER A 391 22.54 51.90 -42.91
N ASP A 392 21.32 51.70 -43.43
CA ASP A 392 20.92 51.31 -44.81
C ASP A 392 20.87 49.79 -45.09
N GLU A 393 19.86 49.17 -45.72
CA GLU A 393 18.57 49.60 -46.29
C GLU A 393 17.77 48.34 -46.71
N LEU A 394 16.42 48.46 -46.82
CA LEU A 394 15.47 47.68 -47.68
C LEU A 394 15.25 46.17 -47.38
N SER A 395 14.04 45.59 -47.38
CA SER A 395 12.67 46.00 -47.74
C SER A 395 11.65 44.95 -47.24
N GLN A 396 10.43 45.41 -46.89
CA GLN A 396 9.06 44.86 -47.09
C GLN A 396 8.83 43.32 -47.04
N GLN A 397 7.82 42.72 -46.37
CA GLN A 397 6.37 42.98 -46.44
C GLN A 397 5.59 42.31 -45.26
N ARG A 398 4.64 43.09 -44.72
CA ARG A 398 3.23 42.80 -44.37
C ARG A 398 2.78 41.63 -43.45
N THR A 399 2.11 42.08 -42.38
CA THR A 399 0.79 41.68 -41.81
C THR A 399 0.71 40.28 -41.16
N GLY A 400 0.48 40.13 -39.85
CA GLY A 400 -0.69 40.60 -39.08
C GLY A 400 -1.81 39.56 -39.21
N SER A 401 -2.52 39.08 -38.19
CA SER A 401 -2.67 39.51 -36.80
C SER A 401 -3.34 38.40 -35.97
N SER A 402 -3.04 38.43 -34.68
CA SER A 402 -3.78 37.90 -33.53
C SER A 402 -5.31 37.90 -33.63
N GLU A 403 -5.97 36.83 -33.14
CA GLU A 403 -7.16 36.91 -32.26
C GLU A 403 -7.60 35.52 -31.77
N TRP A 404 -7.53 35.28 -30.45
CA TRP A 404 -8.29 34.21 -29.76
C TRP A 404 -8.66 34.70 -28.35
N ARG A 405 -9.88 35.22 -28.18
CA ARG A 405 -10.59 35.26 -26.88
C ARG A 405 -12.09 35.10 -27.06
N ARG A 406 -12.59 34.03 -26.42
CA ARG A 406 -13.86 33.90 -25.67
C ARG A 406 -15.17 34.40 -26.30
N VAL A 407 -16.11 33.47 -26.49
CA VAL A 407 -17.50 33.66 -26.07
C VAL A 407 -18.03 32.34 -25.47
N ALA A 408 -18.53 32.43 -24.25
CA ALA A 408 -19.43 31.48 -23.60
C ALA A 408 -20.78 32.18 -23.37
N SER A 409 -21.84 31.37 -23.30
CA SER A 409 -23.23 31.67 -22.89
C SER A 409 -24.24 32.07 -23.98
N ALA A 410 -25.22 31.19 -24.22
CA ALA A 410 -26.65 31.51 -24.36
C ALA A 410 -27.54 30.24 -24.33
N ARG A 411 -28.39 30.14 -23.29
CA ARG A 411 -29.82 29.71 -23.22
C ARG A 411 -30.25 28.41 -23.93
N ARG A 412 -30.73 27.34 -23.28
CA ARG A 412 -32.01 27.12 -22.54
C ARG A 412 -33.24 27.79 -23.17
N ASP A 413 -33.99 27.03 -23.95
CA ASP A 413 -35.42 26.68 -23.75
C ASP A 413 -36.03 26.21 -25.07
N ILE A 414 -36.58 25.00 -25.10
CA ILE A 414 -37.83 24.62 -25.80
C ILE A 414 -38.28 23.30 -25.14
N LYS A 415 -39.34 23.40 -24.33
CA LYS A 415 -40.26 22.30 -24.02
C LYS A 415 -41.43 22.41 -25.00
N GLY A 416 -41.89 21.29 -25.54
CA GLY A 416 -43.16 21.22 -26.28
C GLY A 416 -43.20 19.97 -27.14
N GLY A 417 -43.75 18.89 -26.58
CA GLY A 417 -43.92 17.65 -27.32
C GLY A 417 -45.01 17.73 -28.38
N ASN A 418 -44.92 16.86 -29.39
CA ASN A 418 -46.09 16.16 -29.85
C ASN A 418 -45.72 14.82 -30.47
N ARG A 419 -46.54 13.82 -30.14
CA ARG A 419 -46.54 12.46 -30.69
C ARG A 419 -46.85 12.53 -32.19
N PHE A 420 -46.23 11.67 -33.00
CA PHE A 420 -46.96 10.86 -33.99
C PHE A 420 -46.07 9.70 -34.45
N ALA A 421 -46.58 8.50 -34.25
CA ALA A 421 -46.12 7.28 -34.87
C ALA A 421 -46.90 7.10 -36.18
N LEU A 422 -46.23 6.61 -37.24
CA LEU A 422 -46.63 5.48 -38.10
C LEU A 422 -46.06 5.62 -39.53
N LYS A 423 -45.37 4.53 -39.93
CA LYS A 423 -45.32 3.88 -41.25
C LYS A 423 -44.87 4.69 -42.48
N GLY A 424 -43.79 4.19 -43.07
CA GLY A 424 -43.29 4.41 -44.42
C GLY A 424 -42.03 3.60 -44.58
#